data_AF-A0A7S2W199-F1
#
_entry.id   AF-A0A7S2W199-F1
#
_cell.length_a   1.000
_cell.length_b   1.000
_cell.length_c   1.000
_cell.angle_alpha   90.00
_cell.angle_beta   90.00
_cell.angle_gamma   90.00
#
_symmetry.space_group_name_H-M   'P 1'
#
loop_
_entity.id
_entity.type
_entity.pdbx_description
1 polymer ?
#
loop_
_entity_poly.entity_id
_entity_poly.type
_entity_poly.pdbx_seq_one_letter_code
_entity_poly.pdbx_strand_id
1 'polypeptide(L)'
;SSMEPGGARAVLLLSPFSVDSTQASDQERLRTALIAYGVRFREVDGANHVEERDRLFAISKHQGKYPQLFMEHHNVDAGDQSSQPPDVEFIGLFSDIEVLIENEDVPKAAAAAAVG
;
A
#
# COMPACT_ATOMS: atom_id res chain seq x y z
N SER A 1 6.00 -19.00 23.28
CA SER A 1 5.56 -18.84 21.89
C SER A 1 5.03 -17.43 21.75
N SER A 2 5.86 -16.53 21.20
CA SER A 2 5.43 -15.16 20.93
C SER A 2 4.46 -15.21 19.77
N MET A 3 3.20 -14.91 20.06
CA MET A 3 2.16 -14.73 19.07
C MET A 3 2.42 -13.34 18.47
N GLU A 4 2.98 -13.30 17.27
CA GLU A 4 3.09 -12.04 16.52
C GLU A 4 1.65 -11.53 16.32
N PRO A 5 1.34 -10.27 16.67
CA PRO A 5 0.02 -9.75 16.46
C PRO A 5 -0.25 -9.56 14.95
N GLY A 6 -1.50 -9.30 14.58
CA GLY A 6 -1.96 -9.33 13.20
C GLY A 6 -1.29 -8.32 12.29
N GLY A 7 -0.21 -8.78 11.67
CA GLY A 7 0.63 -7.98 10.81
C GLY A 7 -0.17 -7.40 9.66
N ALA A 8 -0.39 -6.09 9.71
CA ALA A 8 -0.83 -5.36 8.55
C ALA A 8 0.38 -5.03 7.66
N ARG A 9 0.16 -5.10 6.35
CA ARG A 9 1.18 -4.96 5.32
C ARG A 9 0.82 -3.85 4.34
N ALA A 10 1.75 -2.94 4.09
CA ALA A 10 1.55 -1.92 3.07
C ALA A 10 1.56 -2.54 1.66
N VAL A 11 0.71 -2.04 0.77
CA VAL A 11 0.60 -2.49 -0.62
C VAL A 11 0.73 -1.28 -1.54
N LEU A 12 1.72 -1.30 -2.41
CA LEU A 12 2.03 -0.23 -3.33
C LEU A 12 1.62 -0.65 -4.75
N LEU A 13 0.57 -0.04 -5.28
CA LEU A 13 0.11 -0.27 -6.65
C LEU A 13 0.88 0.62 -7.62
N LEU A 14 1.56 -0.03 -8.56
CA LEU A 14 2.41 0.57 -9.58
C LEU A 14 1.97 0.14 -10.99
N SER A 15 2.41 0.87 -11.99
CA SER A 15 2.28 0.56 -13.41
C SER A 15 3.63 0.87 -14.09
N PRO A 16 4.47 -0.16 -14.37
CA PRO A 16 5.78 0.03 -14.98
C PRO A 16 5.71 0.53 -16.43
N PHE A 17 4.54 0.45 -17.06
CA PHE A 17 4.31 0.95 -18.42
C PHE A 17 3.55 2.29 -18.45
N SER A 18 3.53 3.04 -17.35
CA SER A 18 2.99 4.40 -17.40
C SER A 18 3.81 5.23 -18.39
N VAL A 19 3.17 5.63 -19.50
CA VAL A 19 3.73 6.56 -20.50
C VAL A 19 3.89 7.98 -19.96
N ASP A 20 3.28 8.25 -18.82
CA ASP A 20 3.39 9.52 -18.10
C ASP A 20 4.65 9.55 -17.24
N SER A 21 5.58 10.44 -17.59
CA SER A 21 6.85 10.59 -16.89
C SER A 21 6.70 11.06 -15.45
N THR A 22 5.62 11.79 -15.13
CA THR A 22 5.34 12.25 -13.77
C THR A 22 4.98 11.06 -12.89
N GLN A 23 4.07 10.20 -13.34
CA GLN A 23 3.74 8.97 -12.63
C GLN A 23 4.97 8.06 -12.47
N ALA A 24 5.82 7.93 -13.48
CA ALA A 24 7.07 7.17 -13.36
C ALA A 24 7.97 7.71 -12.23
N SER A 25 8.16 9.02 -12.14
CA SER A 25 8.92 9.66 -11.07
C SER A 25 8.25 9.52 -9.70
N ASP A 26 6.94 9.75 -9.60
CA ASP A 26 6.18 9.66 -8.34
C ASP A 26 6.24 8.24 -7.76
N GLN A 27 6.18 7.22 -8.62
CA GLN A 27 6.33 5.81 -8.24
C GLN A 27 7.70 5.54 -7.62
N GLU A 28 8.78 6.01 -8.25
CA GLU A 28 10.13 5.83 -7.72
C GLU A 28 10.36 6.60 -6.42
N ARG A 29 9.85 7.83 -6.32
CA ARG A 29 9.95 8.66 -5.11
C ARG A 29 9.20 8.02 -3.94
N LEU A 30 7.96 7.57 -4.14
CA LEU A 30 7.19 6.91 -3.07
C LEU A 30 7.86 5.62 -2.61
N ARG A 31 8.31 4.78 -3.56
CA ARG A 31 9.04 3.55 -3.25
C ARG A 31 10.29 3.84 -2.42
N THR A 32 11.07 4.83 -2.83
CA THR A 32 12.30 5.24 -2.13
C THR A 32 12.00 5.76 -0.73
N ALA A 33 10.94 6.56 -0.57
CA ALA A 33 10.51 7.05 0.73
C ALA A 33 10.15 5.88 1.66
N LEU A 34 9.30 4.95 1.23
CA LEU A 34 8.90 3.79 2.05
C LEU A 34 10.12 2.96 2.49
N ILE A 35 11.10 2.74 1.61
CA ILE A 35 12.35 2.06 1.94
C ILE A 35 13.16 2.87 2.97
N ALA A 36 13.31 4.17 2.77
CA ALA A 36 14.05 5.06 3.66
C ALA A 36 13.44 5.10 5.09
N TYR A 37 12.11 5.01 5.19
CA TYR A 37 11.39 4.91 6.46
C TYR A 37 11.33 3.48 7.03
N GLY A 38 11.89 2.48 6.36
CA GLY A 38 11.91 1.09 6.84
C GLY A 38 10.54 0.40 6.80
N VAL A 39 9.59 0.93 6.03
CA VAL A 39 8.25 0.37 5.89
C VAL A 39 8.33 -0.90 5.03
N ARG A 40 7.75 -2.00 5.50
CA ARG A 40 7.62 -3.22 4.70
C ARG A 40 6.38 -3.13 3.83
N PHE A 41 6.56 -3.20 2.51
CA PHE A 41 5.45 -3.18 1.56
C PHE A 41 5.54 -4.30 0.51
N ARG A 42 4.41 -4.64 -0.09
CA ARG A 42 4.32 -5.44 -1.32
C ARG A 42 4.13 -4.52 -2.51
N GLU A 43 4.85 -4.76 -3.58
CA GLU A 43 4.62 -4.07 -4.85
C GLU A 43 3.63 -4.87 -5.69
N VAL A 44 2.61 -4.20 -6.21
CA VAL A 44 1.62 -4.77 -7.12
C VAL A 44 1.77 -4.09 -8.47
N ASP A 45 2.18 -4.86 -9.47
CA ASP A 45 2.25 -4.40 -10.84
C ASP A 45 0.86 -4.50 -11.48
N GLY A 46 0.17 -3.37 -11.61
CA GLY A 46 -1.16 -3.30 -12.20
C GLY A 46 -1.22 -3.62 -13.71
N ALA A 47 -0.08 -3.70 -14.39
CA ALA A 47 -0.05 -4.19 -15.77
C ALA A 47 -0.09 -5.72 -15.82
N ASN A 48 0.56 -6.40 -14.87
CA ASN A 48 0.64 -7.86 -14.82
C ASN A 48 -0.43 -8.51 -13.90
N HIS A 49 -0.98 -7.77 -12.95
CA HIS A 49 -1.96 -8.25 -11.97
C HIS A 49 -3.30 -7.54 -12.13
N VAL A 50 -3.97 -7.78 -13.26
CA VAL A 50 -5.22 -7.12 -13.65
C VAL A 50 -6.32 -7.24 -12.60
N GLU A 51 -6.58 -8.45 -12.07
CA GLU A 51 -7.63 -8.67 -11.07
C GLU A 51 -7.35 -7.96 -9.75
N GLU A 52 -6.10 -7.96 -9.30
CA GLU A 52 -5.69 -7.29 -8.08
C GLU A 52 -5.74 -5.77 -8.23
N ARG A 53 -5.29 -5.25 -9.38
CA ARG A 53 -5.45 -3.83 -9.73
C ARG A 53 -6.91 -3.41 -9.72
N ASP A 54 -7.79 -4.18 -10.37
CA ASP A 54 -9.21 -3.82 -10.46
C ASP A 54 -9.89 -3.86 -9.09
N ARG A 55 -9.49 -4.80 -8.22
CA ARG A 55 -9.88 -4.81 -6.80
C ARG A 55 -9.42 -3.53 -6.08
N LEU A 56 -8.15 -3.16 -6.21
CA LEU A 56 -7.57 -1.98 -5.57
C LEU A 56 -8.20 -0.67 -6.09
N PHE A 57 -8.47 -0.56 -7.38
CA PHE A 57 -9.22 0.55 -7.97
C PHE A 57 -10.66 0.63 -7.46
N ALA A 58 -11.31 -0.51 -7.25
CA ALA A 58 -12.64 -0.53 -6.65
C ALA A 58 -12.65 0.00 -5.21
N ILE A 59 -11.54 -0.15 -4.48
CA ILE A 59 -11.35 0.36 -3.12
C ILE A 59 -11.04 1.87 -3.16
N SER A 60 -9.99 2.29 -3.88
CA SER A 60 -9.55 3.70 -3.90
C SER A 60 -10.47 4.63 -4.68
N LYS A 61 -11.33 4.09 -5.55
CA LYS A 61 -12.14 4.85 -6.53
C LYS A 61 -11.29 5.66 -7.53
N HIS A 62 -9.99 5.37 -7.63
CA HIS A 62 -9.07 6.04 -8.54
C HIS A 62 -8.55 5.06 -9.58
N GLN A 63 -9.07 5.14 -10.82
CA GLN A 63 -8.60 4.33 -11.94
C GLN A 63 -7.48 5.04 -12.70
N GLY A 64 -6.44 4.28 -13.07
CA GLY A 64 -5.35 4.78 -13.93
C GLY A 64 -4.43 5.83 -13.28
N LYS A 65 -4.52 6.02 -11.96
CA LYS A 65 -3.61 6.86 -11.18
C LYS A 65 -2.57 5.98 -10.51
N TYR A 66 -1.30 6.35 -10.63
CA TYR A 66 -0.19 5.65 -9.99
C TYR A 66 0.84 6.66 -9.49
N PRO A 67 1.57 6.37 -8.40
CA PRO A 67 1.36 5.23 -7.50
C PRO A 67 0.13 5.40 -6.59
N GLN A 68 -0.38 4.29 -6.05
CA GLN A 68 -1.37 4.30 -4.97
C GLN A 68 -0.89 3.45 -3.80
N LEU A 69 -1.07 3.95 -2.58
CA LEU A 69 -0.71 3.23 -1.36
C LEU A 69 -1.96 2.70 -0.66
N PHE A 70 -1.91 1.43 -0.28
CA PHE A 70 -2.94 0.73 0.46
C PHE A 70 -2.36 0.04 1.69
N MET A 71 -3.23 -0.32 2.62
CA MET A 71 -2.90 -1.12 3.78
C MET A 71 -3.72 -2.39 3.80
N GLU A 72 -3.06 -3.54 3.87
CA GLU A 72 -3.69 -4.86 3.94
C GLU A 72 -3.65 -5.37 5.39
N HIS A 73 -4.81 -5.52 6.02
CA HIS A 73 -4.95 -5.98 7.40
C HIS A 73 -5.25 -7.48 7.42
N HIS A 74 -4.35 -8.27 8.01
CA HIS A 74 -4.56 -9.69 8.24
C HIS A 74 -5.08 -9.90 9.66
N ASN A 75 -6.36 -10.26 9.78
CA ASN A 75 -6.94 -10.56 11.07
C ASN A 75 -6.52 -11.97 11.52
N VAL A 76 -5.69 -12.09 12.55
CA VAL A 76 -5.21 -13.40 13.06
C VAL A 76 -6.12 -14.01 14.13
N ASP A 77 -7.11 -13.28 14.62
CA ASP A 77 -7.89 -13.68 15.80
C ASP A 77 -9.14 -14.53 15.48
N ALA A 78 -9.46 -14.75 14.19
CA ALA A 78 -10.55 -15.64 13.82
C ALA A 78 -10.06 -17.10 13.74
N GLY A 79 -10.22 -17.84 14.84
CA GLY A 79 -9.82 -19.25 15.02
C GLY A 79 -10.45 -20.29 14.08
N ASP A 80 -10.99 -19.89 12.95
CA ASP A 80 -11.48 -20.68 11.82
C ASP A 80 -11.91 -19.64 10.79
N GLN A 81 -11.18 -19.37 9.69
CA GLN A 81 -11.68 -18.72 8.45
C GLN A 81 -10.57 -18.61 7.38
N SER A 82 -10.16 -19.72 6.78
CA SER A 82 -9.27 -19.76 5.59
C SER A 82 -9.94 -19.27 4.29
N SER A 83 -10.95 -18.39 4.36
CA SER A 83 -11.79 -18.05 3.19
C SER A 83 -12.19 -16.57 3.07
N GLN A 84 -11.86 -15.72 4.05
CA GLN A 84 -12.13 -14.29 3.92
C GLN A 84 -10.92 -13.56 3.31
N PRO A 85 -11.10 -12.74 2.27
CA PRO A 85 -10.02 -11.93 1.74
C PRO A 85 -9.54 -10.93 2.81
N PRO A 86 -8.26 -10.55 2.82
CA PRO A 86 -7.75 -9.58 3.77
C PRO A 86 -8.47 -8.24 3.56
N ASP A 87 -8.67 -7.52 4.67
CA ASP A 87 -9.26 -6.18 4.63
C ASP A 87 -8.22 -5.22 4.06
N VAL A 88 -8.62 -4.36 3.13
CA VAL A 88 -7.69 -3.46 2.43
C VAL A 88 -8.21 -2.04 2.49
N GLU A 89 -7.42 -1.15 3.08
CA GLU A 89 -7.69 0.27 3.21
C GLU A 89 -6.88 1.06 2.18
N PHE A 90 -7.49 2.10 1.58
CA PHE A 90 -6.77 3.05 0.73
C PHE A 90 -6.22 4.19 1.58
N ILE A 91 -4.90 4.40 1.51
CA ILE A 91 -4.21 5.42 2.30
C ILE A 91 -4.10 6.73 1.52
N GLY A 92 -3.73 6.67 0.24
CA GLY A 92 -3.58 7.87 -0.57
C GLY A 92 -2.81 7.68 -1.88
N LEU A 93 -2.81 8.74 -2.69
CA LEU A 93 -1.92 8.88 -3.85
C LEU A 93 -0.58 9.45 -3.41
N PHE A 94 0.40 9.49 -4.32
CA PHE A 94 1.70 10.10 -4.03
C PHE A 94 1.60 11.49 -3.39
N SER A 95 0.78 12.39 -3.93
CA SER A 95 0.63 13.75 -3.40
C SER A 95 0.11 13.78 -1.96
N ASP A 96 -0.78 12.87 -1.58
CA ASP A 96 -1.27 12.76 -0.20
C ASP A 96 -0.16 12.26 0.73
N ILE A 97 0.61 11.26 0.28
CA ILE A 97 1.71 10.69 1.05
C ILE A 97 2.90 11.66 1.14
N GLU A 98 3.18 12.45 0.11
CA GLU A 98 4.25 13.46 0.10
C GLU A 98 4.01 14.49 1.20
N VAL A 99 2.77 14.97 1.36
CA VAL A 99 2.41 15.86 2.47
C VAL A 99 2.63 15.18 3.82
N LEU A 100 2.30 13.90 3.97
CA LEU A 100 2.57 13.17 5.22
C LEU A 100 4.07 13.02 5.48
N ILE A 101 4.88 12.81 4.43
CA ILE A 101 6.36 12.71 4.48
C ILE A 101 6.94 14.03 4.96
N GLU A 102 6.52 15.13 4.35
CA GLU A 102 6.99 16.48 4.68
C GLU A 102 6.63 16.90 6.11
N ASN A 103 5.53 16.37 6.66
CA ASN A 103 5.13 16.61 8.05
C ASN A 103 5.72 15.60 9.05
N GLU A 104 6.66 14.73 8.64
CA GLU A 104 7.25 13.66 9.46
C GLU A 104 6.23 12.69 10.09
N ASP A 105 5.00 12.62 9.55
CA ASP A 105 3.91 11.80 10.10
C ASP A 105 3.79 10.41 9.44
N VAL A 106 4.57 10.16 8.39
CA VAL A 106 4.67 8.84 7.71
C VAL A 106 4.98 7.69 8.64
N PRO A 107 5.97 7.78 9.56
CA PRO A 107 6.19 6.68 10.49
C PRO A 107 4.96 6.43 11.37
N LYS A 108 4.03 7.37 11.58
CA LYS A 108 2.77 7.05 12.27
C LYS A 108 1.74 6.43 11.35
N ALA A 109 1.49 6.98 10.16
CA ALA A 109 0.51 6.40 9.24
C ALA A 109 0.90 4.99 8.76
N ALA A 110 2.20 4.75 8.50
CA ALA A 110 2.71 3.46 8.04
C ALA A 110 3.17 2.54 9.18
N ALA A 111 3.72 3.04 10.31
CA ALA A 111 4.12 2.18 11.43
C ALA A 111 3.01 1.93 12.47
N ALA A 112 1.98 2.79 12.61
CA ALA A 112 0.74 2.35 13.29
C ALA A 112 0.09 1.17 12.54
N ALA A 113 0.43 1.03 11.27
CA ALA A 113 -0.07 -0.02 10.40
C ALA A 113 0.88 -1.24 10.33
N ALA A 114 2.18 -1.12 10.59
CA ALA A 114 3.12 -2.26 10.59
C ALA A 114 3.48 -2.83 11.97
N VAL A 115 3.10 -2.16 13.06
CA VAL A 115 3.39 -2.56 14.47
C VAL A 115 2.11 -3.02 15.20
N GLY A 116 1.07 -3.36 14.45
CA GLY A 116 -0.22 -3.86 14.95
C GLY A 116 -0.19 -5.33 15.29
#